data_AF-A0A651HEH6-F1
#
_entry.id   AF-A0A651HEH6-F1
#
_cell.length_a   1.000
_cell.length_b   1.000
_cell.length_c   1.000
_cell.angle_alpha   90.00
_cell.angle_beta   90.00
_cell.angle_gamma   90.00
#
_symmetry.space_group_name_H-M   'P 1'
#
loop_
_entity.id
_entity.type
_entity.pdbx_description
1 polymer ?
#
loop_
_entity_poly.entity_id
_entity_poly.type
_entity_poly.pdbx_seq_one_letter_code
_entity_poly.pdbx_strand_id
1 'polypeptide(L)'
;MRKKNAYLTFDEAVWNPVMLIVSLGRPNDEVKYTFNHDFTILSQGTGYWGGNSTSLQNIDGNILSGHEGHGAIQFSGWVSEISWTVDSYEYWHGFTVGMPDQPSVMPVPEPSTYGALGALLLVGLIAHRRWNTRKV
;
A
#
# COMPACT_ATOMS: atom_id res chain seq x y z
N MET A 1 3.50 1.19 -27.56
CA MET A 1 4.66 1.61 -26.75
C MET A 1 4.96 0.54 -25.70
N ARG A 2 6.23 0.33 -25.34
CA ARG A 2 6.63 -0.67 -24.32
C ARG A 2 6.55 -0.02 -22.94
N LYS A 3 5.68 -0.53 -22.07
CA LYS A 3 5.63 -0.11 -20.66
C LYS A 3 6.95 -0.44 -19.97
N LYS A 4 7.42 0.45 -19.10
CA LYS A 4 8.57 0.19 -18.21
C LYS A 4 8.05 -0.31 -16.87
N ASN A 5 8.70 -1.30 -16.29
CA ASN A 5 8.39 -1.81 -14.96
C ASN A 5 9.44 -1.34 -13.96
N ALA A 6 9.00 -0.99 -12.76
CA ALA A 6 9.87 -0.65 -11.63
C ALA A 6 9.44 -1.46 -10.41
N TYR A 7 10.42 -1.79 -9.56
CA TYR A 7 10.26 -2.59 -8.36
C TYR A 7 11.10 -1.99 -7.24
N LEU A 8 10.53 -1.91 -6.05
CA LEU A 8 11.19 -1.57 -4.81
C LEU A 8 10.83 -2.64 -3.77
N THR A 9 11.81 -3.41 -3.36
CA THR A 9 11.66 -4.46 -2.33
C THR A 9 12.28 -4.00 -1.04
N PHE A 10 11.62 -4.26 0.08
CA PHE A 10 12.14 -3.99 1.42
C PHE A 10 12.56 -5.31 2.10
N ASP A 11 13.69 -5.29 2.81
CA ASP A 11 14.15 -6.45 3.58
C ASP A 11 13.20 -6.81 4.73
N GLU A 12 12.47 -5.81 5.24
CA GLU A 12 11.39 -5.94 6.21
C GLU A 12 10.19 -5.12 5.74
N ALA A 13 8.96 -5.56 6.08
CA ALA A 13 7.77 -4.82 5.69
C ALA A 13 7.76 -3.42 6.35
N VAL A 14 7.48 -2.39 5.55
CA VAL A 14 7.43 -1.00 6.00
C VAL A 14 5.98 -0.57 6.19
N TRP A 15 5.67 0.01 7.35
CA TRP A 15 4.36 0.61 7.62
C TRP A 15 4.19 1.94 6.88
N ASN A 16 3.12 2.03 6.08
CA ASN A 16 2.66 3.23 5.39
C ASN A 16 3.75 4.03 4.63
N PRO A 17 4.55 3.40 3.75
CA PRO A 17 5.63 4.10 3.06
C PRO A 17 5.11 5.25 2.20
N VAL A 18 5.92 6.31 2.11
CA VAL A 18 5.62 7.54 1.36
C VAL A 18 6.55 7.62 0.14
N MET A 19 5.99 7.89 -1.03
CA MET A 19 6.75 8.15 -2.25
C MET A 19 6.57 9.61 -2.66
N LEU A 20 7.69 10.35 -2.67
CA LEU A 20 7.78 11.68 -3.26
C LEU A 20 7.98 11.54 -4.76
N ILE A 21 7.34 12.42 -5.52
CA ILE A 21 7.31 12.39 -6.98
C ILE A 21 7.73 13.75 -7.51
N VAL A 22 8.55 13.76 -8.55
CA VAL A 22 8.97 14.98 -9.25
C VAL A 22 8.89 14.80 -10.76
N SER A 23 8.26 15.77 -11.42
CA SER A 23 8.14 15.87 -12.88
C SER A 23 7.50 14.62 -13.51
N LEU A 24 6.36 14.17 -12.98
CA LEU A 24 5.60 13.08 -13.58
C LEU A 24 4.76 13.60 -14.75
N GLY A 25 5.14 13.27 -15.98
CA GLY A 25 4.55 13.83 -17.19
C GLY A 25 5.06 15.23 -17.50
N ARG A 26 4.52 15.80 -18.59
CA ARG A 26 4.79 17.16 -19.06
C ARG A 26 3.49 17.97 -19.04
N PRO A 27 3.53 19.31 -19.22
CA PRO A 27 2.31 20.11 -19.17
C PRO A 27 1.20 19.66 -20.14
N ASN A 28 1.58 19.06 -21.27
CA ASN A 28 0.65 18.59 -22.29
C ASN A 28 0.72 17.07 -22.56
N ASP A 29 1.56 16.33 -21.83
CA ASP A 29 1.73 14.89 -22.02
C ASP A 29 1.52 14.15 -20.69
N GLU A 30 0.42 13.40 -20.58
CA GLU A 30 0.09 12.60 -19.41
C GLU A 30 1.02 11.38 -19.28
N VAL A 31 1.45 11.09 -18.06
CA VAL A 31 2.12 9.83 -17.69
C VAL A 31 1.39 9.18 -16.54
N LYS A 32 1.19 7.86 -16.61
CA LYS A 32 0.58 7.08 -15.52
C LYS A 32 1.53 6.10 -14.91
N TYR A 33 1.45 6.01 -13.59
CA TYR A 33 1.91 4.86 -12.83
C TYR A 33 0.72 3.98 -12.48
N THR A 34 0.84 2.68 -12.76
CA THR A 34 -0.09 1.66 -12.26
C THR A 34 0.64 0.83 -11.22
N PHE A 35 0.31 1.03 -9.95
CA PHE A 35 0.94 0.36 -8.81
C PHE A 35 0.28 -1.00 -8.50
N ASN A 36 1.00 -1.86 -7.79
CA ASN A 36 0.47 -3.08 -7.16
C ASN A 36 -0.28 -2.82 -5.83
N HIS A 37 -0.28 -1.57 -5.35
CA HIS A 37 -0.93 -1.14 -4.11
C HIS A 37 -1.76 0.12 -4.34
N ASP A 38 -2.86 0.23 -3.59
CA ASP A 38 -3.60 1.48 -3.48
C ASP A 38 -2.78 2.53 -2.75
N PHE A 39 -3.00 3.79 -3.10
CA PHE A 39 -2.33 4.91 -2.47
C PHE A 39 -3.28 6.10 -2.23
N THR A 40 -2.85 7.00 -1.36
CA THR A 40 -3.48 8.31 -1.16
C THR A 40 -2.52 9.42 -1.55
N ILE A 41 -3.03 10.49 -2.16
CA ILE A 41 -2.23 11.69 -2.42
C ILE A 41 -2.21 12.51 -1.13
N LEU A 42 -1.03 12.67 -0.54
CA LEU A 42 -0.83 13.46 0.68
C LEU A 42 -0.67 14.94 0.36
N SER A 43 0.04 15.25 -0.73
CA SER A 43 0.29 16.61 -1.18
C SER A 43 0.57 16.65 -2.67
N GLN A 44 0.28 17.78 -3.30
CA GLN A 44 0.66 18.08 -4.67
C GLN A 44 0.78 19.59 -4.88
N GLY A 45 1.57 20.01 -5.86
CA GLY A 45 1.72 21.43 -6.18
C GLY A 45 2.81 21.70 -7.20
N THR A 46 3.31 22.93 -7.18
CA THR A 46 4.40 23.37 -8.07
C THR A 46 5.75 22.94 -7.50
N GLY A 47 6.48 22.13 -8.27
CA GLY A 47 7.88 21.79 -8.04
C GLY A 47 8.83 22.51 -9.01
N TYR A 48 10.09 22.07 -9.05
CA TYR A 48 11.14 22.70 -9.88
C TYR A 48 10.80 22.72 -11.38
N TRP A 49 10.17 21.66 -11.89
CA TRP A 49 9.82 21.49 -13.31
C TRP A 49 8.41 21.98 -13.67
N GLY A 50 7.67 22.52 -12.70
CA GLY A 50 6.30 22.98 -12.88
C GLY A 50 5.31 22.22 -11.99
N GLY A 51 4.09 22.06 -12.48
CA GLY A 51 2.99 21.46 -11.72
C GLY A 51 2.10 22.47 -10.99
N ASN A 52 0.92 22.03 -10.60
CA ASN A 52 -0.07 22.80 -9.85
C ASN A 52 -0.90 21.88 -8.94
N SER A 53 -1.95 22.43 -8.31
CA SER A 53 -2.81 21.73 -7.35
C SER A 53 -3.63 20.57 -7.94
N THR A 54 -3.61 20.36 -9.26
CA THR A 54 -4.30 19.28 -9.97
C THR A 54 -3.38 18.47 -10.87
N SER A 55 -2.06 18.65 -10.77
CA SER A 55 -1.07 17.97 -11.60
C SER A 55 -0.86 16.50 -11.25
N LEU A 56 -1.31 16.05 -10.07
CA LEU A 56 -1.37 14.64 -9.68
C LEU A 56 -2.81 14.22 -9.42
N GLN A 57 -3.22 13.10 -10.00
CA GLN A 57 -4.57 12.56 -9.85
C GLN A 57 -4.54 11.07 -9.55
N ASN A 58 -5.24 10.65 -8.50
CA ASN A 58 -5.57 9.25 -8.31
C ASN A 58 -6.85 8.97 -9.11
N ILE A 59 -6.72 8.24 -10.21
CA ILE A 59 -7.83 8.01 -11.14
C ILE A 59 -8.51 6.64 -10.93
N ASP A 60 -7.86 5.71 -10.21
CA ASP A 60 -8.39 4.36 -9.98
C ASP A 60 -7.70 3.63 -8.81
N GLY A 61 -7.64 4.23 -7.61
CA GLY A 61 -7.08 3.62 -6.38
C GLY A 61 -5.55 3.43 -6.39
N ASN A 62 -5.05 2.67 -7.36
CA ASN A 62 -3.66 2.32 -7.61
C ASN A 62 -3.11 2.93 -8.92
N ILE A 63 -3.89 3.75 -9.63
CA ILE A 63 -3.41 4.47 -10.83
C ILE A 63 -3.20 5.95 -10.53
N LEU A 64 -1.94 6.38 -10.60
CA LEU A 64 -1.55 7.79 -10.50
C LEU A 64 -1.34 8.36 -11.90
N SER A 65 -2.04 9.44 -12.23
CA SER A 65 -1.80 10.25 -13.42
C SER A 65 -1.03 11.53 -13.06
N GLY A 66 -0.12 11.97 -13.94
CA GLY A 66 0.66 13.18 -13.80
C GLY A 66 0.75 14.04 -15.08
N HIS A 67 0.70 15.37 -14.89
CA HIS A 67 1.06 16.41 -15.88
C HIS A 67 2.00 17.42 -15.20
N GLU A 68 3.32 17.22 -15.33
CA GLU A 68 4.35 17.82 -14.43
C GLU A 68 4.00 17.59 -12.95
N GLY A 69 3.59 16.37 -12.63
CA GLY A 69 3.19 15.98 -11.29
C GLY A 69 4.35 16.12 -10.28
N HIS A 70 4.10 16.87 -9.20
CA HIS A 70 5.02 17.00 -8.08
C HIS A 70 4.26 16.92 -6.76
N GLY A 71 4.70 16.06 -5.85
CA GLY A 71 3.98 15.82 -4.61
C GLY A 71 4.40 14.57 -3.86
N ALA A 72 3.54 14.12 -2.95
CA ALA A 72 3.75 12.94 -2.12
C ALA A 72 2.51 12.03 -2.16
N ILE A 73 2.75 10.73 -2.30
CA ILE A 73 1.72 9.69 -2.14
C ILE A 73 2.09 8.75 -0.99
N GLN A 74 1.10 8.12 -0.37
CA GLN A 74 1.29 7.13 0.68
C GLN A 74 0.56 5.83 0.36
N PHE A 75 1.28 4.72 0.45
CA PHE A 75 0.70 3.37 0.42
C PHE A 75 0.18 3.02 1.80
N SER A 76 -0.92 2.27 1.88
CA SER A 76 -1.55 1.91 3.16
C SER A 76 -1.16 0.51 3.61
N GLY A 77 -0.92 0.36 4.92
CA GLY A 77 -0.61 -0.92 5.56
C GLY A 77 0.88 -1.25 5.60
N TRP A 78 1.16 -2.52 5.88
CA TRP A 78 2.50 -3.10 5.80
C TRP A 78 2.82 -3.47 4.35
N VAL A 79 3.91 -2.92 3.83
CA VAL A 79 4.32 -3.09 2.43
C VAL A 79 5.73 -3.66 2.38
N SER A 80 5.90 -4.81 1.74
CA SER A 80 7.21 -5.45 1.51
C SER A 80 7.75 -5.22 0.10
N GLU A 81 6.89 -4.85 -0.84
CA GLU A 81 7.25 -4.53 -2.22
C GLU A 81 6.32 -3.46 -2.78
N ILE A 82 6.87 -2.45 -3.43
CA ILE A 82 6.12 -1.54 -4.31
C ILE A 82 6.57 -1.81 -5.74
N SER A 83 5.65 -2.16 -6.62
CA SER A 83 5.92 -2.32 -8.04
C SER A 83 4.92 -1.54 -8.88
N TRP A 84 5.39 -0.98 -10.00
CA TRP A 84 4.53 -0.21 -10.89
C TRP A 84 4.97 -0.27 -12.35
N THR A 85 4.01 0.02 -13.23
CA THR A 85 4.26 0.20 -14.66
C THR A 85 4.10 1.66 -15.06
N VAL A 86 4.94 2.12 -15.98
CA VAL A 86 4.83 3.45 -16.61
C VAL A 86 4.29 3.28 -18.03
N ASP A 87 3.17 3.94 -18.35
CA ASP A 87 2.39 3.66 -19.56
C ASP A 87 2.80 4.46 -20.81
N SER A 88 3.43 5.62 -20.66
CA SER A 88 3.87 6.49 -21.75
C SER A 88 5.38 6.77 -21.73
N TYR A 89 5.91 7.27 -22.85
CA TYR A 89 7.31 7.64 -22.96
C TYR A 89 7.54 9.02 -22.35
N GLU A 90 8.25 9.03 -21.23
CA GLU A 90 8.82 10.22 -20.63
C GLU A 90 10.35 10.12 -20.62
N TYR A 91 11.02 11.24 -20.89
CA TYR A 91 12.48 11.28 -20.92
C TYR A 91 13.07 11.07 -19.52
N TRP A 92 12.49 11.74 -18.52
CA TRP A 92 12.90 11.63 -17.13
C TRP A 92 11.77 12.08 -16.20
N HIS A 93 11.68 11.39 -15.07
CA HIS A 93 10.99 11.80 -13.85
C HIS A 93 11.76 11.22 -12.66
N GLY A 94 11.47 11.70 -11.46
CA GLY A 94 12.13 11.23 -10.25
C GLY A 94 11.14 10.78 -9.18
N PHE A 95 11.61 9.89 -8.32
CA PHE A 95 10.93 9.56 -7.08
C PHE A 95 11.94 9.37 -5.94
N THR A 96 11.47 9.61 -4.72
CA THR A 96 12.19 9.28 -3.49
C THR A 96 11.22 8.54 -2.58
N VAL A 97 11.63 7.42 -1.99
CA VAL A 97 10.81 6.70 -1.02
C VAL A 97 11.33 6.95 0.39
N GLY A 98 10.41 7.28 1.29
CA GLY A 98 10.66 7.46 2.70
C GLY A 98 9.74 6.56 3.52
N MET A 99 10.23 6.15 4.69
CA MET A 99 9.46 5.43 5.68
C MET A 99 9.14 6.40 6.84
N PRO A 100 7.86 6.59 7.20
CA PRO A 100 7.53 7.27 8.45
C PRO A 100 7.97 6.41 9.64
N ASP A 101 8.02 7.02 10.83
CA ASP A 101 8.36 6.33 12.07
C ASP A 101 7.52 5.05 12.20
N GLN A 102 8.21 3.91 12.26
CA GLN A 102 7.54 2.62 12.37
C GLN A 102 6.85 2.55 13.74
N PRO A 103 5.58 2.11 13.80
CA PRO A 103 4.96 1.84 15.08
C PRO A 103 5.82 0.79 15.80
N SER A 104 6.21 1.08 17.04
CA SER A 104 7.05 0.19 17.86
C SER A 104 6.38 -1.16 18.18
N VAL A 105 5.10 -1.29 17.83
CA VAL A 105 4.30 -2.49 18.01
C VAL A 105 3.55 -2.74 16.71
N MET A 106 3.89 -3.80 16.00
CA MET A 106 3.05 -4.31 14.90
C MET A 106 1.71 -4.73 15.50
N PRO A 107 0.56 -4.52 14.84
CA PRO A 107 -0.68 -5.16 15.24
C PRO A 107 -0.45 -6.67 15.23
N VAL A 108 -0.31 -7.27 16.41
CA VAL A 108 -0.19 -8.73 16.56
C VAL A 108 -1.54 -9.30 16.11
N PRO A 109 -1.61 -10.12 15.04
CA PRO A 109 -2.85 -10.80 14.70
C PRO A 109 -3.33 -11.54 15.94
N GLU A 110 -4.60 -11.35 16.31
CA GLU A 110 -5.12 -12.00 17.52
C GLU A 110 -4.75 -13.49 17.47
N PRO A 111 -4.06 -14.01 18.49
CA PRO A 111 -3.61 -15.39 18.47
C PRO A 111 -4.80 -16.29 18.16
N SER A 112 -4.69 -17.10 17.11
CA SER A 112 -5.64 -18.19 16.83
C SER A 112 -5.84 -19.10 18.04
N THR A 113 -4.93 -19.03 19.02
CA THR A 113 -5.03 -19.54 20.38
C THR A 113 -6.37 -19.23 21.06
N TYR A 114 -6.95 -18.03 20.96
CA TYR A 114 -8.25 -17.76 21.58
C TYR A 114 -9.38 -18.56 20.92
N GLY A 115 -9.37 -18.64 19.59
CA GLY A 115 -10.28 -19.50 18.84
C GLY A 115 -10.10 -20.99 19.17
N ALA A 116 -8.85 -21.44 19.28
CA ALA A 116 -8.52 -22.82 19.63
C ALA A 116 -8.94 -23.18 21.07
N LEU A 117 -8.67 -22.31 22.04
CA LEU A 117 -9.09 -22.49 23.42
C LEU A 117 -10.62 -22.48 23.55
N GLY A 118 -11.31 -21.60 22.83
CA GLY A 118 -12.77 -21.58 22.74
C GLY A 118 -13.34 -22.88 22.15
N ALA A 119 -12.76 -23.39 21.08
CA ALA A 119 -13.16 -24.66 20.46
C ALA A 119 -12.94 -25.86 21.40
N LEU A 120 -11.79 -25.91 22.09
CA LEU A 120 -11.49 -26.98 23.06
C LEU A 120 -12.45 -26.98 24.24
N LEU A 121 -12.83 -25.80 24.76
CA LEU A 121 -13.81 -25.67 25.83
C LEU A 121 -15.18 -26.20 25.41
N LEU A 122 -15.64 -25.85 24.20
CA LEU A 122 -16.92 -26.33 23.64
C LEU A 122 -16.93 -27.85 23.48
N VAL A 123 -15.85 -28.43 22.94
CA VAL A 123 -15.71 -29.89 22.79
C VAL A 123 -15.73 -30.57 24.16
N GLY A 124 -15.02 -30.02 25.15
CA GLY A 124 -15.01 -30.53 26.52
C GLY A 124 -16.40 -30.54 27.17
N LEU A 125 -17.16 -29.46 27.02
CA LEU A 125 -18.54 -29.35 27.54
C LEU A 125 -19.49 -30.35 26.89
N ILE A 126 -19.38 -30.55 25.57
CA ILE A 126 -20.18 -31.54 24.82
C ILE A 126 -19.85 -32.96 25.28
N ALA A 127 -18.56 -33.28 25.43
CA ALA A 127 -18.11 -34.58 25.91
C ALA A 127 -18.59 -34.86 27.34
N HIS A 128 -18.51 -33.87 28.23
CA HIS A 128 -18.96 -33.99 29.61
C HIS A 128 -20.47 -34.23 29.71
N ARG A 129 -21.29 -33.48 28.94
CA ARG A 129 -22.74 -33.70 28.89
C ARG A 129 -23.10 -35.11 28.40
N ARG A 130 -22.45 -35.59 27.33
CA ARG A 130 -22.70 -36.93 26.76
C ARG A 130 -22.33 -38.06 27.72
N TRP A 131 -21.31 -37.88 28.53
CA TRP A 131 -20.90 -38.87 29.52
C TRP A 131 -21.94 -39.02 30.64
N ASN A 132 -22.47 -37.90 31.14
CA ASN A 132 -23.46 -37.93 32.22
C ASN A 132 -24.82 -38.49 31.77
N THR A 133 -25.22 -38.30 30.51
CA THR A 133 -26.49 -38.87 29.99
C THR A 133 -26.43 -40.37 29.69
N ARG A 134 -25.24 -40.98 29.64
CA ARG A 134 -25.06 -42.44 29.42
C ARG A 134 -25.07 -43.25 30.71
N LYS A 135 -25.02 -42.59 31.87
CA LYS A 135 -25.00 -43.21 33.21
C LYS A 135 -26.37 -43.28 33.88
N VAL A 136 -27.45 -42.97 33.15
CA VAL A 136 -28.85 -43.05 33.59
C VAL A 136 -29.52 -44.20 32.84
#